data_AF-A0A2W6RUZ0-F1
#
_entry.id   AF-A0A2W6RUZ0-F1
#
_cell.length_a   1.000
_cell.length_b   1.000
_cell.length_c   1.000
_cell.angle_alpha   90.00
_cell.angle_beta   90.00
_cell.angle_gamma   90.00
#
_symmetry.space_group_name_H-M   'P 1'
#
loop_
_entity.id
_entity.type
_entity.pdbx_description
1 polymer ?
#
loop_
_entity_poly.entity_id
_entity_poly.type
_entity_poly.pdbx_seq_one_letter_code
_entity_poly.pdbx_strand_id
1 'polypeptide(L)'
;EEIAKEECTNAADWAFSPIGSKACGGPVSYIAYPKKLENEILPKIKNYTNIMSEYNKKYNITSDCMMPAEPTGVRCENGKAVLVYQ
;
A
#
# COMPACT_ATOMS: atom_id res chain seq x y z
N GLU A 1 0.49 -4.67 13.82
CA GLU A 1 -0.68 -5.21 14.54
C GLU A 1 -1.81 -4.20 14.76
N GLU A 2 -1.55 -2.90 14.92
CA GLU A 2 -2.59 -1.88 15.19
C GLU A 2 -3.60 -1.68 14.05
N ILE A 3 -3.17 -1.71 12.78
CA ILE A 3 -4.02 -1.41 11.61
C ILE A 3 -5.13 -2.45 11.42
N ALA A 4 -4.88 -3.70 11.80
CA ALA A 4 -5.85 -4.79 11.63
C ALA A 4 -7.02 -4.74 12.64
N LYS A 5 -6.93 -3.87 13.66
CA LYS A 5 -7.98 -3.70 14.68
C LYS A 5 -8.99 -2.61 14.33
N GLU A 6 -8.71 -1.80 13.31
CA GLU A 6 -9.59 -0.72 12.88
C GLU A 6 -10.66 -1.24 11.92
N GLU A 7 -11.92 -1.18 12.35
CA GLU A 7 -13.05 -1.54 11.49
C GLU A 7 -13.36 -0.41 10.50
N CYS A 8 -13.47 -0.77 9.23
CA CYS A 8 -13.94 0.13 8.18
C CYS A 8 -15.47 0.20 8.23
N THR A 9 -15.99 1.31 8.75
CA THR A 9 -17.43 1.63 8.73
C THR A 9 -17.75 2.78 7.77
N ASN A 10 -16.80 3.69 7.55
CA ASN A 10 -16.93 4.81 6.63
C ASN A 10 -15.67 4.94 5.76
N ALA A 11 -15.82 4.81 4.44
CA ALA A 11 -14.72 4.87 3.49
C ALA A 11 -14.01 6.23 3.48
N ALA A 12 -14.69 7.32 3.86
CA ALA A 12 -14.09 8.66 3.89
C ALA A 12 -13.00 8.78 4.97
N ASP A 13 -13.00 7.91 5.98
CA ASP A 13 -12.00 7.86 7.05
C ASP A 13 -10.76 7.04 6.68
N TRP A 14 -10.75 6.48 5.46
CA TRP A 14 -9.66 5.66 4.93
C TRP A 14 -9.00 6.33 3.74
N ALA A 15 -7.71 6.07 3.60
CA ALA A 15 -6.89 6.46 2.46
C ALA A 15 -6.18 5.21 1.93
N PHE A 16 -5.46 5.36 0.82
CA PHE A 16 -4.59 4.31 0.31
C PHE A 16 -3.26 4.88 -0.15
N SER A 17 -2.23 4.06 -0.14
CA SER A 17 -0.88 4.45 -0.55
C SER A 17 -0.20 3.30 -1.32
N PRO A 18 0.66 3.61 -2.30
CA PRO A 18 1.52 2.61 -2.93
C PRO A 18 2.47 1.97 -1.90
N ILE A 19 2.71 0.66 -2.02
CA ILE A 19 3.61 -0.08 -1.13
C ILE A 19 4.59 -0.96 -1.91
N GLY A 20 5.83 -1.00 -1.42
CA GLY A 20 6.92 -1.77 -2.00
C GLY A 20 7.56 -1.09 -3.21
N SER A 21 8.61 -1.71 -3.73
CA SER A 21 9.31 -1.27 -4.94
C SER A 21 9.57 -2.47 -5.82
N LYS A 22 9.02 -2.48 -7.03
CA LYS A 22 9.44 -3.44 -8.06
C LYS A 22 10.83 -3.09 -8.58
N ALA A 23 11.58 -4.07 -9.08
CA ALA A 23 12.94 -3.85 -9.56
C ALA A 23 13.02 -2.91 -10.78
N CYS A 24 11.98 -2.93 -11.63
CA CYS A 24 11.80 -2.01 -12.76
C CYS A 24 11.34 -0.60 -12.37
N GLY A 25 11.09 -0.35 -11.09
CA GLY A 25 10.43 0.85 -10.60
C GLY A 25 8.92 0.67 -10.40
N GLY A 26 8.32 1.60 -9.64
CA GLY A 26 6.91 1.55 -9.26
C GLY A 26 6.63 0.64 -8.05
N PRO A 27 5.39 0.71 -7.51
CA PRO A 27 5.00 -0.10 -6.36
C PRO A 27 4.74 -1.55 -6.73
N VAL A 28 4.79 -2.42 -5.72
CA VAL A 28 4.37 -3.82 -5.86
C VAL A 28 2.85 -3.92 -5.78
N SER A 29 2.23 -3.12 -4.90
CA SER A 29 0.78 -3.08 -4.71
C SER A 29 0.37 -1.76 -4.06
N TYR A 30 -0.89 -1.67 -3.65
CA TYR A 30 -1.44 -0.58 -2.84
C TYR A 30 -1.99 -1.14 -1.53
N ILE A 31 -2.02 -0.32 -0.50
CA ILE A 31 -2.57 -0.66 0.81
C ILE A 31 -3.54 0.41 1.27
N ALA A 32 -4.71 0.01 1.74
CA ALA A 32 -5.66 0.90 2.40
C ALA A 32 -5.31 1.04 3.89
N TYR A 33 -5.48 2.24 4.45
CA TYR A 33 -5.22 2.51 5.86
C TYR A 33 -6.14 3.59 6.46
N PRO A 34 -6.39 3.58 7.78
CA PRO A 34 -7.17 4.62 8.44
C PRO A 34 -6.40 5.95 8.45
N LYS A 35 -7.03 7.05 8.03
CA LYS A 35 -6.41 8.38 7.99
C LYS A 35 -5.89 8.85 9.35
N LYS A 36 -6.59 8.47 10.44
CA LYS A 36 -6.16 8.81 11.80
C LYS A 36 -4.78 8.23 12.19
N LEU A 37 -4.33 7.17 11.51
CA LEU A 37 -3.03 6.54 11.72
C LEU A 37 -2.01 6.90 10.62
N GLU A 38 -2.34 7.84 9.73
CA GLU A 38 -1.52 8.17 8.55
C GLU A 38 -0.06 8.49 8.92
N ASN A 39 0.14 9.32 9.95
CA ASN A 39 1.47 9.72 10.42
C ASN A 39 2.33 8.55 10.94
N GLU A 40 1.71 7.46 11.35
CA GLU A 40 2.42 6.25 11.80
C GLU A 40 2.66 5.25 10.66
N ILE A 41 1.75 5.22 9.68
CA ILE A 41 1.72 4.22 8.62
C ILE A 41 2.60 4.65 7.44
N LEU A 42 2.53 5.91 7.00
CA LEU A 42 3.32 6.39 5.87
C LEU A 42 4.83 6.22 6.05
N PRO A 43 5.43 6.49 7.23
CA PRO A 43 6.85 6.23 7.46
C PRO A 43 7.19 4.74 7.36
N LYS A 44 6.31 3.85 7.81
CA LYS A 44 6.52 2.39 7.73
C LYS A 44 6.45 1.90 6.28
N ILE A 45 5.49 2.39 5.50
CA ILE A 45 5.38 2.12 4.07
C ILE A 45 6.65 2.58 3.36
N LYS A 46 7.08 3.83 3.61
CA LYS A 46 8.30 4.39 3.00
C LYS A 46 9.54 3.57 3.35
N ASN A 47 9.70 3.19 4.62
CA ASN A 47 10.83 2.37 5.06
C ASN A 47 10.84 1.00 4.36
N TYR A 48 9.69 0.33 4.29
CA TYR A 48 9.54 -0.94 3.60
C TYR A 48 9.89 -0.83 2.11
N THR A 49 9.34 0.19 1.43
CA THR A 49 9.62 0.47 0.02
C THR A 49 11.11 0.71 -0.24
N ASN A 50 11.80 1.44 0.64
CA ASN A 50 13.23 1.69 0.51
C ASN A 50 14.06 0.42 0.66
N ILE A 51 13.80 -0.38 1.70
CA ILE A 51 14.49 -1.65 1.94
C ILE A 51 14.32 -2.59 0.73
N MET A 52 13.11 -2.67 0.18
CA MET A 52 12.84 -3.48 -1.01
C MET A 52 13.60 -2.97 -2.23
N SER A 53 13.66 -1.65 -2.44
CA SER A 53 14.42 -1.03 -3.53
C SER A 53 15.93 -1.34 -3.42
N GLU A 54 16.49 -1.24 -2.23
CA GLU A 54 17.90 -1.58 -1.96
C GLU A 54 18.17 -3.06 -2.19
N TYR A 55 17.27 -3.94 -1.75
CA TYR A 55 17.35 -5.38 -1.99
C TYR A 55 17.37 -5.69 -3.49
N ASN A 56 16.45 -5.11 -4.26
CA ASN A 56 16.37 -5.32 -5.71
C ASN A 56 17.67 -4.92 -6.42
N LYS A 57 18.24 -3.77 -6.03
CA LYS A 57 19.52 -3.29 -6.56
C LYS A 57 20.68 -4.19 -6.17
N LYS A 58 20.75 -4.61 -4.91
CA LYS A 58 21.82 -5.45 -4.37
C LYS A 58 21.90 -6.82 -5.05
N TYR A 59 20.76 -7.42 -5.35
CA TYR A 59 20.68 -8.78 -5.92
C TYR A 59 20.34 -8.80 -7.40
N ASN A 60 20.34 -7.64 -8.07
CA ASN A 60 20.01 -7.49 -9.50
C ASN A 60 18.70 -8.22 -9.88
N ILE A 61 17.68 -8.06 -9.04
CA ILE A 61 16.37 -8.70 -9.23
C ILE A 61 15.75 -8.17 -10.53
N THR A 62 15.11 -9.06 -11.28
CA THR A 62 14.35 -8.70 -12.49
C THR A 62 12.86 -8.83 -12.22
N SER A 63 12.06 -8.00 -12.89
CA SER A 63 10.58 -8.00 -12.77
C SER A 63 9.98 -8.03 -14.17
N ASP A 64 8.74 -8.50 -14.25
CA ASP A 64 7.85 -8.44 -15.42
C ASP A 64 7.57 -7.02 -15.98
N CYS A 65 8.08 -5.97 -15.34
CA CYS A 65 7.80 -4.55 -15.63
C CYS A 65 6.31 -4.17 -15.63
N MET A 66 5.43 -5.03 -15.11
CA MET A 66 4.00 -4.75 -15.02
C MET A 66 3.72 -3.87 -13.81
N MET A 67 3.03 -2.76 -14.00
CA MET A 67 2.59 -1.92 -12.88
C MET A 67 1.22 -2.37 -12.38
N PRO A 68 1.01 -2.41 -11.05
CA PRO A 68 -0.33 -2.63 -10.53
C PRO A 68 -1.25 -1.47 -10.96
N ALA A 69 -2.51 -1.77 -11.24
CA ALA A 69 -3.51 -0.74 -11.48
C ALA A 69 -3.64 0.14 -10.23
N GLU A 70 -3.72 1.46 -10.43
CA GLU A 70 -3.95 2.39 -9.34
C GLU A 70 -5.42 2.28 -8.88
N PRO A 71 -5.69 2.13 -7.58
CA PRO A 71 -7.04 2.17 -7.05
C PRO A 71 -7.69 3.53 -7.30
N THR A 72 -8.98 3.53 -7.57
CA THR A 72 -9.80 4.75 -7.67
C THR A 72 -10.39 5.17 -6.33
N GLY A 73 -10.34 4.29 -5.32
CA GLY A 73 -10.85 4.59 -3.99
C GLY A 73 -10.81 3.42 -3.02
N VAL A 74 -11.46 3.63 -1.87
CA VAL A 74 -11.67 2.62 -0.82
C VAL A 74 -13.16 2.42 -0.63
N ARG A 75 -13.58 1.17 -0.40
CA ARG A 75 -14.92 0.79 0.05
C ARG A 75 -14.82 0.02 1.36
N CYS A 76 -15.76 0.21 2.27
CA CYS A 76 -15.89 -0.65 3.43
C CYS A 76 -16.78 -1.86 3.10
N GLU A 77 -16.27 -3.07 3.31
CA GLU A 77 -16.99 -4.33 3.14
C GLU A 77 -16.80 -5.21 4.36
N ASN A 78 -17.88 -5.55 5.07
CA ASN A 78 -17.82 -6.41 6.25
C ASN A 78 -16.76 -5.95 7.29
N GLY A 79 -16.69 -4.65 7.54
CA GLY A 79 -15.72 -4.05 8.47
C GLY A 79 -14.29 -3.94 7.92
N LYS A 80 -14.04 -4.27 6.64
CA LYS A 80 -12.71 -4.22 6.02
C LYS A 80 -12.63 -3.13 4.95
N ALA A 81 -11.50 -2.44 4.88
CA ALA A 81 -11.21 -1.52 3.79
C ALA A 81 -10.73 -2.30 2.56
N VAL A 82 -11.48 -2.18 1.46
CA VAL A 82 -11.22 -2.83 0.18
C VAL A 82 -10.88 -1.76 -0.85
N LEU A 83 -9.82 -1.97 -1.62
CA LEU A 83 -9.43 -1.09 -2.72
C LEU A 83 -10.37 -1.29 -3.91
N VAL A 84 -10.85 -0.18 -4.48
CA VAL A 84 -11.71 -0.17 -5.67
C VAL A 84 -10.87 0.18 -6.88
N TYR A 85 -11.11 -0.50 -8.00
CA TYR A 85 -10.44 -0.31 -9.28
C TYR A 85 -11.48 -0.02 -10.37
N GLN A 86 -11.06 0.66 -11.44
CA GLN A 86 -11.91 1.00 -12.60
C GLN A 86 -11.56 0.16 -13.82
#